data_AF-A0A5F2B0R8-F1
#
_entry.id   AF-A0A5F2B0R8-F1
#
_cell.length_a   1.000
_cell.length_b   1.000
_cell.length_c   1.000
_cell.angle_alpha   90.00
_cell.angle_beta   90.00
_cell.angle_gamma   90.00
#
_symmetry.space_group_name_H-M   'P 1'
#
loop_
_entity.id
_entity.type
_entity.pdbx_description
1 polymer ?
#
loop_
_entity_poly.entity_id
_entity_poly.type
_entity_poly.pdbx_seq_one_letter_code
_entity_poly.pdbx_strand_id
1 'polypeptide(L)'
;MGEHYPYIKFFADIIDSGVWAGLSSAAKTLYLVLLKFSDQHFKPVWPSTEILLKLTGFKTKKSIIQGKRDLIQAGLLQVTPGTGHTSSRYYFCFNYKGSKIPPQGYISGHPGGGNGEISGVPERRPQGSGEGTPNHINITITNNQNQEPEKKKTNVSFDDLEEKYGPSILSEAISIAKARGMEGNIKYVQGICKNLVKTDLQSAVPEFNQNSEGTKEQEATWKGFLLWSKERLTRSSIEILERVRVEPDGRTLCILDPVPESLRMIIAKYFTEEIRPPILVIFSAKTEENRTTSTKY
;
A
#
# COMPACT_ATOMS: atom_id res chain seq x y z
N MET A 1 12.77 42.63 10.75
CA MET A 1 12.66 41.34 10.04
C MET A 1 11.26 40.82 10.29
N GLY A 2 10.45 40.65 9.23
CA GLY A 2 9.01 40.39 9.36
C GLY A 2 8.73 39.06 10.06
N GLU A 3 7.80 39.09 11.00
CA GLU A 3 7.30 37.88 11.67
C GLU A 3 6.67 36.96 10.62
N HIS A 4 7.30 35.82 10.37
CA HIS A 4 6.76 34.78 9.50
C HIS A 4 5.66 34.03 10.26
N TYR A 5 4.42 34.50 10.13
CA TYR A 5 3.27 33.77 10.62
C TYR A 5 3.08 32.48 9.80
N PRO A 6 2.82 31.33 10.44
CA PRO A 6 2.53 30.10 9.72
C PRO A 6 1.21 30.25 8.97
N TYR A 7 1.26 30.05 7.65
CA TYR A 7 0.08 30.02 6.79
C TYR A 7 -0.06 28.66 6.11
N ILE A 8 -1.27 28.39 5.64
CA ILE A 8 -1.59 27.19 4.88
C ILE A 8 -1.72 27.58 3.41
N LYS A 9 -1.06 26.83 2.52
CA LYS A 9 -1.26 26.95 1.08
C LYS A 9 -2.52 26.21 0.69
N PHE A 10 -3.40 26.88 -0.05
CA PHE A 10 -4.67 26.35 -0.53
C PHE A 10 -4.82 26.71 -2.00
N PHE A 11 -5.17 25.74 -2.86
CA PHE A 11 -5.37 25.98 -4.28
C PHE A 11 -6.74 26.61 -4.54
N ALA A 12 -6.75 27.80 -5.14
CA ALA A 12 -7.98 28.49 -5.53
C ALA A 12 -8.83 27.67 -6.51
N ASP A 13 -8.20 26.86 -7.37
CA ASP A 13 -8.91 26.00 -8.33
C ASP A 13 -9.88 25.00 -7.65
N ILE A 14 -9.65 24.61 -6.39
CA ILE A 14 -10.57 23.76 -5.63
C ILE A 14 -11.90 24.50 -5.36
N ILE A 15 -11.85 25.83 -5.20
CA ILE A 15 -13.02 26.69 -5.05
C ILE A 15 -13.63 26.96 -6.44
N ASP A 16 -12.81 27.38 -7.39
CA ASP A 16 -13.26 27.81 -8.72
C ASP A 16 -13.93 26.67 -9.52
N SER A 17 -13.48 25.42 -9.32
CA SER A 17 -14.07 24.22 -9.93
C SER A 17 -15.41 23.82 -9.30
N GLY A 18 -15.83 24.45 -8.20
CA GLY A 18 -17.04 24.08 -7.45
C GLY A 18 -16.90 22.86 -6.55
N VAL A 19 -15.75 22.18 -6.56
CA VAL A 19 -15.49 21.00 -5.72
C VAL A 19 -15.61 21.36 -4.24
N TRP A 20 -15.02 22.48 -3.82
CA TRP A 20 -15.11 22.95 -2.44
C TRP A 20 -16.55 23.13 -1.98
N ALA A 21 -17.42 23.67 -2.83
CA ALA A 21 -18.82 23.92 -2.48
C ALA A 21 -19.56 22.62 -2.14
N GLY A 22 -19.33 21.55 -2.92
CA GLY A 22 -19.95 20.24 -2.76
C GLY A 22 -19.47 19.42 -1.56
N LEU A 23 -18.39 19.81 -0.89
CA LEU A 23 -17.89 19.12 0.29
C LEU A 23 -18.78 19.32 1.52
N SER A 24 -18.94 18.27 2.33
CA SER A 24 -19.58 18.36 3.64
C SER A 24 -18.78 19.27 4.58
N SER A 25 -19.45 19.79 5.61
CA SER A 25 -18.77 20.58 6.66
C SER A 25 -17.64 19.80 7.33
N ALA A 26 -17.81 18.48 7.51
CA ALA A 26 -16.77 17.62 8.06
C ALA A 26 -15.54 17.52 7.14
N ALA A 27 -15.76 17.39 5.83
CA ALA A 27 -14.69 17.35 4.85
C ALA A 27 -13.91 18.67 4.78
N LYS A 28 -14.62 19.81 4.73
CA LYS A 28 -14.02 21.15 4.71
C LYS A 28 -13.11 21.38 5.93
N THR A 29 -13.61 21.10 7.13
CA THR A 29 -12.82 21.23 8.36
C THR A 29 -11.63 20.28 8.39
N LEU A 30 -11.83 19.01 8.01
CA LEU A 30 -10.75 18.02 8.00
C LEU A 30 -9.64 18.39 7.02
N TYR A 31 -9.99 18.86 5.82
CA TYR A 31 -9.03 19.24 4.78
C TYR A 31 -8.10 20.36 5.25
N LEU A 32 -8.65 21.43 5.83
CA LEU A 32 -7.86 22.55 6.36
C LEU A 32 -6.93 22.10 7.50
N VAL A 33 -7.41 21.23 8.40
CA VAL A 33 -6.58 20.67 9.46
C VAL A 33 -5.46 19.79 8.91
N LEU A 34 -5.71 18.98 7.88
CA LEU A 34 -4.66 18.18 7.24
C LEU A 34 -3.59 19.07 6.59
N LEU A 35 -4.00 20.15 5.92
CA LEU A 35 -3.07 21.08 5.30
C LEU A 35 -2.12 21.74 6.30
N LYS A 36 -2.54 21.93 7.56
CA LYS A 36 -1.66 22.41 8.64
C LYS A 36 -0.42 21.53 8.85
N PHE A 37 -0.55 20.22 8.64
CA PHE A 37 0.55 19.27 8.79
C PHE A 37 1.39 19.13 7.52
N SER A 38 0.85 19.59 6.40
CA SER A 38 1.54 19.59 5.13
C SER A 38 2.47 20.79 5.05
N ASP A 39 3.35 20.76 4.07
CA ASP A 39 4.13 21.92 3.67
C ASP A 39 3.44 22.65 2.51
N GLN A 40 4.11 23.64 1.94
CA GLN A 40 3.64 24.36 0.76
C GLN A 40 3.69 23.51 -0.53
N HIS A 41 4.09 22.23 -0.42
CA HIS A 41 4.22 21.26 -1.50
C HIS A 41 3.28 20.06 -1.32
N PHE A 42 2.32 20.15 -0.39
CA PHE A 42 1.30 19.12 -0.18
C PHE A 42 1.88 17.73 0.14
N LYS A 43 3.02 17.69 0.85
CA LYS A 43 3.63 16.42 1.28
C LYS A 43 2.63 15.53 2.03
N PRO A 44 2.80 14.19 1.98
CA PRO A 44 1.96 13.27 2.73
C PRO A 44 2.02 13.54 4.22
N VAL A 45 0.88 13.38 4.91
CA VAL A 45 0.75 13.63 6.35
C VAL A 45 0.18 12.41 7.07
N TRP A 46 0.44 12.25 8.36
CA TRP A 46 -0.06 11.11 9.15
C TRP A 46 -0.42 11.50 10.59
N PRO A 47 -1.26 12.53 10.81
CA PRO A 47 -1.70 12.88 12.15
C PRO A 47 -2.53 11.75 12.77
N SER A 48 -2.37 11.55 14.08
CA SER A 48 -3.14 10.56 14.83
C SER A 48 -4.62 10.95 14.90
N THR A 49 -5.49 9.97 15.17
CA THR A 49 -6.93 10.24 15.31
C THR A 49 -7.23 11.23 16.43
N GLU A 50 -6.47 11.19 17.53
CA GLU A 50 -6.63 12.12 18.66
C GLU A 50 -6.26 13.55 18.29
N ILE A 51 -5.16 13.74 17.55
CA ILE A 51 -4.76 15.05 17.05
C ILE A 51 -5.82 15.60 16.10
N LEU A 52 -6.35 14.76 15.21
CA LEU A 52 -7.42 15.17 14.30
C LEU A 52 -8.68 15.60 15.06
N LEU A 53 -9.15 14.81 16.04
CA LEU A 53 -10.32 15.18 16.86
C LEU A 53 -10.10 16.52 17.58
N LYS A 54 -8.91 16.71 18.17
CA LYS A 54 -8.55 17.94 18.90
C LYS A 54 -8.57 19.17 18.00
N LEU A 55 -8.00 19.08 16.80
CA LEU A 55 -7.86 20.23 15.90
C LEU A 55 -9.08 20.50 15.04
N THR A 56 -9.86 19.48 14.67
CA THR A 56 -11.12 19.69 13.94
C THR A 56 -12.27 20.06 14.86
N GLY A 57 -12.14 19.83 16.17
CA GLY A 57 -13.23 19.99 17.13
C GLY A 57 -14.33 18.93 17.00
N PHE A 58 -14.08 17.85 16.26
CA PHE A 58 -15.06 16.78 16.12
C PHE A 58 -15.22 16.01 17.42
N LYS A 59 -16.47 15.73 17.80
CA LYS A 59 -16.79 14.95 19.01
C LYS A 59 -16.59 13.46 18.82
N THR A 60 -16.64 12.96 17.58
CA THR A 60 -16.62 11.52 17.30
C THR A 60 -15.71 11.17 16.12
N LYS A 61 -15.18 9.94 16.15
CA LYS A 61 -14.44 9.36 15.02
C LYS A 61 -15.29 9.22 13.76
N LYS A 62 -16.62 9.12 13.88
CA LYS A 62 -17.55 9.04 12.74
C LYS A 62 -17.45 10.29 11.84
N SER A 63 -17.32 11.48 12.43
CA SER A 63 -17.15 12.72 11.68
C SER A 63 -15.85 12.74 10.88
N ILE A 64 -14.76 12.18 11.44
CA ILE A 64 -13.50 12.01 10.72
C ILE A 64 -13.69 11.04 9.54
N ILE A 65 -14.32 9.88 9.77
CA ILE A 65 -14.56 8.88 8.73
C ILE A 65 -15.40 9.47 7.59
N GLN A 66 -16.46 10.22 7.92
CA GLN A 66 -17.30 10.91 6.95
C GLN A 66 -16.50 11.94 6.15
N GLY A 67 -15.73 12.80 6.83
CA GLY A 67 -14.89 13.80 6.16
C GLY A 67 -13.85 13.15 5.23
N LYS A 68 -13.22 12.06 5.64
CA LYS A 68 -12.30 11.29 4.78
C LYS A 68 -13.00 10.77 3.53
N ARG A 69 -14.16 10.12 3.69
CA ARG A 69 -14.93 9.55 2.59
C ARG A 69 -15.28 10.62 1.55
N ASP A 70 -15.76 11.76 2.01
CA ASP A 70 -16.17 12.86 1.13
C ASP A 70 -14.98 13.48 0.39
N LEU A 71 -13.83 13.63 1.06
CA LEU A 71 -12.60 14.13 0.42
C LEU A 71 -12.04 13.16 -0.62
N ILE A 72 -12.10 11.85 -0.35
CA ILE A 72 -11.71 10.81 -1.32
C ILE A 72 -12.64 10.84 -2.52
N GLN A 73 -13.96 10.89 -2.28
CA GLN A 73 -14.95 10.94 -3.36
C GLN A 73 -14.81 12.21 -4.22
N ALA A 74 -14.42 13.34 -3.61
CA ALA A 74 -14.15 14.59 -4.31
C ALA A 74 -12.80 14.62 -5.04
N GLY A 75 -11.99 13.55 -4.97
CA GLY A 75 -10.68 13.47 -5.62
C GLY A 75 -9.60 14.36 -4.99
N LEU A 76 -9.82 14.81 -3.75
CA LEU A 76 -8.92 15.72 -3.03
C LEU A 76 -7.95 15.02 -2.08
N LEU A 77 -8.20 13.75 -1.78
CA LEU A 77 -7.45 13.01 -0.78
C LEU A 77 -7.39 11.52 -1.11
N GLN A 78 -6.28 10.88 -0.79
CA GLN A 78 -6.16 9.43 -0.71
C GLN A 78 -5.59 9.01 0.63
N VAL A 79 -6.00 7.84 1.10
CA VAL A 79 -5.64 7.36 2.43
C VAL A 79 -5.07 5.95 2.34
N THR A 80 -3.85 5.77 2.87
CA THR A 80 -3.32 4.43 3.16
C THR A 80 -3.66 4.10 4.61
N PRO A 81 -4.51 3.09 4.88
CA PRO A 81 -4.83 2.69 6.24
C PRO A 81 -3.55 2.19 6.95
N GLY A 82 -3.43 2.54 8.23
CA GLY A 82 -2.36 2.02 9.07
C GLY A 82 -2.73 0.65 9.65
N THR A 83 -1.75 -0.08 10.16
CA THR A 83 -1.86 -1.45 10.67
C THR A 83 -2.30 -1.53 12.14
N GLY A 84 -3.03 -0.52 12.65
CA GLY A 84 -3.42 -0.40 14.06
C GLY A 84 -2.31 0.12 14.99
N HIS A 85 -1.05 -0.24 14.73
CA HIS A 85 0.13 0.33 15.40
C HIS A 85 0.69 1.59 14.72
N THR A 86 0.25 1.85 13.48
CA THR A 86 0.69 2.98 12.67
C THR A 86 -0.50 3.87 12.31
N SER A 87 -0.28 5.19 12.26
CA SER A 87 -1.32 6.14 11.85
C SER A 87 -1.59 6.03 10.34
N SER A 88 -2.83 6.28 9.92
CA SER A 88 -3.17 6.40 8.51
C SER A 88 -2.34 7.50 7.85
N ARG A 89 -1.84 7.24 6.64
CA ARG A 89 -1.18 8.25 5.80
C ARG A 89 -2.19 8.87 4.85
N TYR A 90 -2.12 10.18 4.71
CA TYR A 90 -2.98 11.00 3.86
C TYR A 90 -2.13 11.63 2.78
N TYR A 91 -2.57 11.48 1.54
CA TYR A 91 -1.94 12.04 0.35
C TYR A 91 -2.94 13.03 -0.25
N PHE A 92 -2.49 14.26 -0.51
CA PHE A 92 -3.32 15.23 -1.19
C PHE A 92 -3.36 14.90 -2.68
N CYS A 93 -4.56 14.88 -3.23
CA CYS A 93 -4.79 14.61 -4.64
C CYS A 93 -5.57 15.77 -5.24
N PHE A 94 -5.52 15.91 -6.56
CA PHE A 94 -6.26 16.94 -7.28
C PHE A 94 -6.95 16.35 -8.51
N ASN A 95 -7.55 15.17 -8.32
CA ASN A 95 -8.11 14.32 -9.36
C ASN A 95 -9.63 14.54 -9.46
N TYR A 96 -10.04 15.78 -9.68
CA TYR A 96 -11.44 16.15 -9.90
C TYR A 96 -11.66 16.66 -11.31
N LYS A 97 -12.92 16.61 -11.78
CA LYS A 97 -13.27 17.00 -13.14
C LYS A 97 -12.90 18.46 -13.40
N GLY A 98 -12.09 18.70 -14.44
CA GLY A 98 -11.65 20.04 -14.80
C GLY A 98 -10.53 20.61 -13.94
N SER A 99 -9.86 19.79 -13.13
CA SER A 99 -8.70 20.21 -12.34
C SER A 99 -7.62 20.84 -13.22
N LYS A 100 -7.21 22.06 -12.88
CA LYS A 100 -6.08 22.76 -13.51
C LYS A 100 -4.78 22.56 -12.74
N ILE A 101 -4.85 21.88 -11.59
CA ILE A 101 -3.70 21.61 -10.75
C ILE A 101 -2.96 20.42 -11.38
N PRO A 102 -1.69 20.57 -11.80
CA PRO A 102 -0.94 19.46 -12.33
C PRO A 102 -0.88 18.34 -11.29
N PRO A 103 -1.06 17.06 -11.69
CA PRO A 103 -1.08 15.95 -10.76
C PRO A 103 0.25 15.91 -10.01
N GLN A 104 0.21 16.29 -8.73
CA GLN A 104 1.33 16.09 -7.82
C GLN A 104 1.31 14.62 -7.42
N GLY A 105 2.26 13.83 -7.96
CA GLY A 105 2.50 12.45 -7.54
C GLY A 105 1.23 11.60 -7.41
N TYR A 106 0.67 11.19 -8.55
CA TYR A 106 -0.53 10.35 -8.66
C TYR A 106 -0.38 8.99 -7.94
N ILE A 107 -1.13 8.74 -6.86
CA ILE A 107 -1.32 7.38 -6.35
C ILE A 107 -2.70 6.91 -6.84
N SER A 108 -2.72 5.88 -7.69
CA SER A 108 -3.97 5.20 -8.05
C SER A 108 -4.30 4.20 -6.94
N GLY A 109 -5.53 4.27 -6.41
CA GLY A 109 -6.07 3.23 -5.53
C GLY A 109 -7.54 3.02 -5.86
N HIS A 110 -7.85 1.89 -6.47
CA HIS A 110 -9.20 1.44 -6.78
C HIS A 110 -10.06 1.30 -5.51
N PRO A 111 -11.33 1.77 -5.49
CA PRO A 111 -12.38 1.14 -4.71
C PRO A 111 -13.05 0.05 -5.55
N GLY A 112 -13.07 -1.18 -5.03
CA GLY A 112 -13.91 -2.24 -5.57
C GLY A 112 -15.40 -1.88 -5.48
N GLY A 113 -16.15 -2.30 -6.49
CA GLY A 113 -17.61 -2.20 -6.52
C GLY A 113 -18.12 -2.50 -7.93
N GLY A 114 -18.85 -3.61 -8.07
CA GLY A 114 -19.17 -4.24 -9.34
C GLY A 114 -20.12 -3.45 -10.26
N ASN A 115 -19.97 -3.71 -11.56
CA ASN A 115 -20.96 -3.33 -12.56
C ASN A 115 -22.21 -4.21 -12.40
N GLY A 116 -23.31 -3.58 -12.01
CA GLY A 116 -24.63 -4.01 -12.45
C GLY A 116 -24.87 -3.47 -13.86
N GLU A 117 -25.06 -4.37 -14.82
CA GLU A 117 -25.62 -4.05 -16.14
C GLU A 117 -27.12 -3.81 -16.00
N ILE A 118 -27.60 -2.75 -16.66
CA ILE A 118 -29.03 -2.54 -16.93
C ILE A 118 -29.21 -2.63 -18.45
N SER A 119 -30.18 -3.43 -18.90
CA SER A 119 -30.83 -3.24 -20.20
C SER A 119 -32.26 -3.80 -20.20
N GLY A 120 -33.20 -2.97 -20.67
CA GLY A 120 -34.47 -3.42 -21.30
C GLY A 120 -35.78 -3.25 -20.50
N VAL A 121 -36.62 -2.30 -20.94
CA VAL A 121 -38.03 -1.97 -20.54
C VAL A 121 -38.99 -2.79 -21.47
N PRO A 122 -40.35 -3.00 -21.32
CA PRO A 122 -41.37 -2.14 -20.67
C PRO A 122 -42.66 -2.76 -20.01
N GLU A 123 -43.40 -1.88 -19.32
CA GLU A 123 -44.86 -1.78 -19.02
C GLU A 123 -45.74 -2.95 -18.50
N ARG A 124 -46.37 -2.77 -17.31
CA ARG A 124 -47.82 -2.54 -17.07
C ARG A 124 -48.16 -2.58 -15.56
N ARG A 125 -49.08 -1.73 -15.10
CA ARG A 125 -49.76 -1.73 -13.76
C ARG A 125 -51.09 -2.55 -13.84
N PRO A 126 -51.88 -2.79 -12.76
CA PRO A 126 -51.70 -2.62 -11.28
C PRO A 126 -52.18 -3.85 -10.43
N GLN A 127 -52.15 -3.68 -9.09
CA GLN A 127 -52.94 -4.36 -8.02
C GLN A 127 -52.44 -5.68 -7.41
N GLY A 128 -52.48 -5.73 -6.06
CA GLY A 128 -52.48 -6.98 -5.28
C GLY A 128 -51.70 -6.93 -3.97
N SER A 129 -52.43 -6.86 -2.86
CA SER A 129 -51.99 -6.95 -1.47
C SER A 129 -51.27 -8.27 -1.12
N GLY A 130 -50.29 -8.19 -0.23
CA GLY A 130 -49.75 -9.36 0.48
C GLY A 130 -48.82 -8.93 1.61
N GLU A 131 -49.28 -9.14 2.85
CA GLU A 131 -48.48 -9.05 4.07
C GLU A 131 -47.21 -9.93 3.98
N GLY A 132 -46.08 -9.37 4.39
CA GLY A 132 -44.82 -10.08 4.52
C GLY A 132 -43.88 -9.27 5.40
N THR A 133 -43.51 -9.86 6.53
CA THR A 133 -42.77 -9.27 7.65
C THR A 133 -41.39 -8.70 7.26
N PRO A 134 -40.87 -7.67 7.97
CA PRO A 134 -39.54 -7.14 7.69
C PRO A 134 -38.47 -8.14 8.16
N ASN A 135 -37.60 -8.58 7.24
CA ASN A 135 -36.40 -9.35 7.57
C ASN A 135 -35.43 -8.49 8.40
N HIS A 136 -35.61 -8.50 9.71
CA HIS A 136 -34.63 -8.00 10.67
C HIS A 136 -33.45 -8.97 10.71
N ILE A 137 -32.31 -8.60 10.12
CA ILE A 137 -31.04 -9.27 10.39
C ILE A 137 -30.59 -8.83 11.79
N ASN A 138 -30.77 -9.70 12.78
CA ASN A 138 -30.14 -9.57 14.09
C ASN A 138 -28.64 -9.87 13.96
N ILE A 139 -27.80 -8.85 13.82
CA ILE A 139 -26.36 -9.00 14.03
C ILE A 139 -26.10 -8.89 15.52
N THR A 140 -26.07 -10.02 16.21
CA THR A 140 -25.53 -10.11 17.58
C THR A 140 -24.01 -10.01 17.50
N ILE A 141 -23.45 -8.87 17.91
CA ILE A 141 -22.00 -8.73 18.10
C ILE A 141 -21.67 -9.25 19.50
N THR A 142 -21.32 -10.53 19.63
CA THR A 142 -20.65 -11.03 20.83
C THR A 142 -19.18 -10.67 20.77
N ASN A 143 -18.79 -9.74 21.66
CA ASN A 143 -17.41 -9.38 21.94
C ASN A 143 -16.75 -10.55 22.70
N ASN A 144 -16.14 -11.50 21.98
CA ASN A 144 -15.20 -12.45 22.59
C ASN A 144 -13.89 -11.72 22.89
N GLN A 145 -13.87 -10.98 24.00
CA GLN A 145 -12.63 -10.65 24.68
C GLN A 145 -12.04 -11.93 25.31
N ASN A 146 -10.75 -12.11 25.07
CA ASN A 146 -9.81 -12.95 25.80
C ASN A 146 -10.03 -14.47 25.74
N GLN A 147 -9.42 -15.12 24.74
CA GLN A 147 -8.61 -16.32 24.97
C GLN A 147 -7.36 -16.27 24.08
N GLU A 148 -6.22 -15.95 24.70
CA GLU A 148 -4.92 -16.28 24.12
C GLU A 148 -4.81 -17.81 24.07
N PRO A 149 -4.50 -18.44 22.92
CA PRO A 149 -4.04 -19.81 22.94
C PRO A 149 -2.63 -19.79 23.55
N GLU A 150 -2.52 -20.42 24.72
CA GLU A 150 -1.27 -20.61 25.44
C GLU A 150 -0.16 -21.06 24.48
N LYS A 151 0.83 -20.18 24.26
CA LYS A 151 2.10 -20.58 23.67
C LYS A 151 2.75 -21.55 24.64
N LYS A 152 2.68 -22.85 24.33
CA LYS A 152 3.52 -23.89 24.95
C LYS A 152 4.97 -23.36 25.00
N LYS A 153 5.42 -22.99 26.20
CA LYS A 153 6.84 -22.75 26.49
C LYS A 153 7.51 -24.12 26.46
N THR A 154 7.96 -24.56 25.30
CA THR A 154 9.02 -25.55 25.24
C THR A 154 10.30 -24.84 25.71
N ASN A 155 10.68 -25.10 26.96
CA ASN A 155 12.02 -24.80 27.44
C ASN A 155 12.96 -25.67 26.62
N VAL A 156 13.56 -25.10 25.58
CA VAL A 156 14.65 -25.75 24.84
C VAL A 156 15.85 -25.73 25.77
N SER A 157 16.38 -26.90 26.15
CA SER A 157 17.61 -27.04 26.92
C SER A 157 18.83 -27.08 25.99
N PHE A 158 20.03 -26.92 26.55
CA PHE A 158 21.27 -27.14 25.79
C PHE A 158 21.40 -28.59 25.34
N ASP A 159 20.90 -29.54 26.15
CA ASP A 159 20.89 -30.97 25.81
C ASP A 159 20.05 -31.25 24.55
N ASP A 160 18.92 -30.56 24.37
CA ASP A 160 18.07 -30.68 23.17
C ASP A 160 18.76 -30.13 21.91
N LEU A 161 19.64 -29.14 22.07
CA LEU A 161 20.44 -28.59 20.98
C LEU A 161 21.60 -29.51 20.62
N GLU A 162 22.18 -30.19 21.60
CA GLU A 162 23.25 -31.16 21.40
C GLU A 162 22.75 -32.38 20.64
N GLU A 163 21.59 -32.93 21.03
CA GLU A 163 20.95 -34.05 20.32
C GLU A 163 20.62 -33.68 18.87
N LYS A 164 20.19 -32.44 18.63
CA LYS A 164 19.70 -31.98 17.32
C LYS A 164 20.80 -31.55 16.34
N TYR A 165 21.86 -30.94 16.83
CA TYR A 165 22.91 -30.35 15.99
C TYR A 165 24.27 -31.03 16.15
N GLY A 166 24.42 -31.90 17.15
CA GLY A 166 25.66 -32.58 17.47
C GLY A 166 26.60 -31.76 18.37
N PRO A 167 27.49 -32.44 19.12
CA PRO A 167 28.37 -31.81 20.10
C PRO A 167 29.36 -30.82 19.48
N SER A 168 29.88 -31.12 18.28
CA SER A 168 30.85 -30.27 17.59
C SER A 168 30.26 -28.92 17.23
N ILE A 169 29.07 -28.91 16.61
CA ILE A 169 28.38 -27.68 16.18
C ILE A 169 27.92 -26.86 17.38
N LEU A 170 27.43 -27.53 18.43
CA LEU A 170 27.02 -26.85 19.65
C LEU A 170 28.22 -26.19 20.36
N SER A 171 29.37 -26.87 20.45
CA SER A 171 30.59 -26.32 21.07
C SER A 171 31.11 -25.07 20.35
N GLU A 172 31.04 -25.06 19.02
CA GLU A 172 31.40 -23.91 18.20
C GLU A 172 30.39 -22.77 18.38
N ALA A 173 29.09 -23.08 18.37
CA ALA A 173 28.04 -22.10 18.59
C ALA A 173 28.12 -21.44 19.98
N ILE A 174 28.44 -22.21 21.03
CA ILE A 174 28.66 -21.69 22.39
C ILE A 174 29.91 -20.81 22.42
N SER A 175 30.99 -21.18 21.73
CA SER A 175 32.21 -20.36 21.66
C SER A 175 31.96 -19.01 20.99
N ILE A 176 31.19 -19.01 19.89
CA ILE A 176 30.75 -17.78 19.20
C ILE A 176 29.83 -16.94 20.09
N ALA A 177 28.95 -17.58 20.87
CA ALA A 177 28.07 -16.89 21.80
C ALA A 177 28.83 -16.28 22.98
N LYS A 178 29.82 -16.99 23.53
CA LYS A 178 30.69 -16.53 24.62
C LYS A 178 31.54 -15.33 24.20
N ALA A 179 32.06 -15.33 22.97
CA ALA A 179 32.78 -14.18 22.42
C ALA A 179 31.93 -12.89 22.36
N ARG A 180 30.60 -13.04 22.41
CA ARG A 180 29.63 -11.94 22.37
C ARG A 180 28.88 -11.74 23.69
N GLY A 181 29.28 -12.43 24.77
CA GLY A 181 28.63 -12.35 26.09
C GLY A 181 27.17 -12.83 26.10
N MET A 182 26.80 -13.73 25.18
CA MET A 182 25.44 -14.23 24.98
C MET A 182 25.33 -15.75 25.18
N GLU A 183 26.27 -16.36 25.90
CA GLU A 183 26.33 -17.81 26.16
C GLU A 183 25.11 -18.34 26.92
N GLY A 184 24.44 -17.51 27.74
CA GLY A 184 23.22 -17.89 28.45
C GLY A 184 21.94 -17.82 27.60
N ASN A 185 22.00 -17.32 26.36
CA ASN A 185 20.83 -17.15 25.51
C ASN A 185 20.66 -18.34 24.55
N ILE A 186 19.87 -19.32 24.99
CA ILE A 186 19.64 -20.58 24.25
C ILE A 186 19.07 -20.34 22.85
N LYS A 187 18.17 -19.35 22.67
CA LYS A 187 17.60 -19.02 21.35
C LYS A 187 18.65 -18.46 20.40
N TYR A 188 19.61 -17.71 20.95
CA TYR A 188 20.72 -17.16 20.19
C TYR A 188 21.70 -18.26 19.77
N VAL A 189 22.07 -19.16 20.69
CA VAL A 189 22.91 -20.33 20.39
C VAL A 189 22.24 -21.23 19.34
N GLN A 190 20.94 -21.48 19.46
CA GLN A 190 20.17 -22.23 18.45
C GLN A 190 20.21 -21.58 17.05
N GLY A 191 20.20 -20.25 16.99
CA GLY A 191 20.34 -19.50 15.75
C GLY A 191 21.71 -19.71 15.09
N ILE A 192 22.78 -19.75 15.88
CA ILE A 192 24.14 -20.01 15.39
C ILE A 192 24.26 -21.45 14.89
N CYS A 193 23.75 -22.46 15.63
CA CYS A 193 23.77 -23.86 15.19
C CYS A 193 23.11 -24.04 13.82
N LYS A 194 21.96 -23.37 13.58
CA LYS A 194 21.27 -23.42 12.28
C LYS A 194 22.09 -22.83 11.14
N ASN A 195 22.88 -21.79 11.42
CA ASN A 195 23.72 -21.16 10.41
C ASN A 195 24.94 -22.03 10.09
N LEU A 196 25.58 -22.62 11.09
CA LEU A 196 26.72 -23.54 10.91
C LEU A 196 26.33 -24.75 10.05
N VAL A 197 25.17 -25.37 10.31
CA VAL A 197 24.65 -26.48 9.50
C VAL A 197 24.37 -26.06 8.05
N LYS A 198 23.86 -24.85 7.82
CA LYS A 198 23.59 -24.34 6.46
C LYS A 198 24.88 -24.10 5.67
N THR A 199 25.94 -23.67 6.34
CA THR A 199 27.24 -23.45 5.70
C THR A 199 27.90 -24.78 5.33
N ASP A 200 27.74 -25.81 6.16
CA ASP A 200 28.29 -27.16 5.89
C ASP A 200 27.60 -27.85 4.71
N LEU A 201 26.29 -27.64 4.56
CA LEU A 201 25.48 -28.18 3.45
C LEU A 201 25.74 -27.49 2.08
N GLN A 202 26.44 -26.36 2.03
CA GLN A 202 26.73 -25.65 0.77
C GLN A 202 28.04 -26.06 0.10
N SER A 203 28.84 -26.96 0.70
CA SER A 203 30.13 -27.43 0.13
C SER A 203 30.06 -28.75 -0.66
N ALA A 204 28.87 -29.33 -0.88
CA ALA A 204 28.73 -30.56 -1.67
C ALA A 204 27.66 -30.42 -2.76
N VAL A 205 28.06 -30.53 -4.02
CA VAL A 205 27.20 -30.58 -5.23
C VAL A 205 27.50 -31.95 -5.90
N PRO A 206 26.51 -32.72 -6.42
CA PRO A 206 25.79 -32.38 -7.65
C PRO A 206 24.26 -32.65 -7.72
N GLU A 207 23.63 -31.82 -8.57
CA GLU A 207 22.49 -32.00 -9.50
C GLU A 207 21.26 -32.87 -9.14
N PHE A 208 20.07 -32.25 -9.18
CA PHE A 208 19.06 -32.40 -10.25
C PHE A 208 17.66 -32.07 -9.71
N ASN A 209 16.98 -31.11 -10.34
CA ASN A 209 15.57 -30.73 -10.14
C ASN A 209 15.11 -30.42 -8.70
N GLN A 210 15.11 -29.13 -8.37
CA GLN A 210 13.92 -28.44 -7.87
C GLN A 210 14.17 -26.93 -7.88
N ASN A 211 13.16 -26.18 -8.29
CA ASN A 211 13.10 -24.71 -8.32
C ASN A 211 13.79 -24.09 -7.10
N SER A 212 15.04 -23.69 -7.29
CA SER A 212 15.70 -22.76 -6.39
C SER A 212 15.46 -21.39 -6.99
N GLU A 213 14.45 -20.70 -6.47
CA GLU A 213 14.43 -19.24 -6.46
C GLU A 213 15.65 -18.78 -5.64
N GLY A 214 16.81 -18.89 -6.29
CA GLY A 214 18.04 -18.27 -5.86
C GLY A 214 17.76 -16.78 -5.82
N THR A 215 17.94 -16.24 -4.63
CA THR A 215 17.80 -14.84 -4.24
C THR A 215 18.73 -13.99 -5.12
N LYS A 216 18.33 -13.71 -6.36
CA LYS A 216 18.73 -12.48 -7.04
C LYS A 216 18.04 -11.41 -6.21
N GLU A 217 18.81 -10.73 -5.35
CA GLU A 217 18.35 -9.54 -4.66
C GLU A 217 17.70 -8.64 -5.72
N GLN A 218 16.37 -8.63 -5.74
CA GLN A 218 15.65 -7.90 -6.77
C GLN A 218 15.89 -6.42 -6.45
N GLU A 219 16.77 -5.81 -7.24
CA GLU A 219 17.15 -4.43 -7.03
C GLU A 219 15.91 -3.54 -7.11
N ALA A 220 15.74 -2.68 -6.11
CA ALA A 220 14.66 -1.71 -6.01
C ALA A 220 14.86 -0.53 -7.00
N THR A 221 15.29 -0.82 -8.22
CA THR A 221 15.63 0.14 -9.28
C THR A 221 14.91 -0.22 -10.58
N TRP A 222 14.70 0.77 -11.46
CA TRP A 222 14.15 0.53 -12.79
C TRP A 222 15.00 -0.44 -13.62
N LYS A 223 16.32 -0.40 -13.44
CA LYS A 223 17.23 -1.34 -14.10
C LYS A 223 17.03 -2.77 -13.59
N GLY A 224 16.81 -2.95 -12.29
CA GLY A 224 16.44 -4.23 -11.69
C GLY A 224 15.15 -4.79 -12.29
N PHE A 225 14.13 -3.95 -12.43
CA PHE A 225 12.88 -4.31 -13.10
C PHE A 225 13.07 -4.69 -14.57
N LEU A 226 13.86 -3.94 -15.34
CA LEU A 226 14.15 -4.27 -16.74
C LEU A 226 14.88 -5.61 -16.87
N LEU A 227 15.79 -5.92 -15.95
CA LEU A 227 16.49 -7.20 -15.95
C LEU A 227 15.55 -8.36 -15.60
N TRP A 228 14.71 -8.17 -14.58
CA TRP A 228 13.70 -9.15 -14.16
C TRP A 228 12.67 -9.42 -15.26
N SER A 229 12.23 -8.37 -15.95
CA SER A 229 11.21 -8.49 -17.00
C SER A 229 11.72 -9.20 -18.26
N LYS A 230 13.03 -9.10 -18.58
CA LYS A 230 13.63 -9.78 -19.75
C LYS A 230 13.49 -11.31 -19.72
N GLU A 231 13.45 -11.91 -18.54
CA GLU A 231 13.26 -13.36 -18.38
C GLU A 231 11.77 -13.77 -18.42
N ARG A 232 10.82 -12.81 -18.38
CA ARG A 232 9.40 -13.06 -18.13
C ARG A 232 8.43 -12.46 -19.15
N LEU A 233 8.85 -11.47 -19.93
CA LEU A 233 8.00 -10.76 -20.89
C LEU A 233 8.45 -10.95 -22.33
N THR A 234 7.53 -10.67 -23.27
CA THR A 234 7.83 -10.70 -24.71
C THR A 234 8.81 -9.60 -25.11
N ARG A 235 9.60 -9.85 -26.16
CA ARG A 235 10.56 -8.87 -26.71
C ARG A 235 9.93 -7.52 -27.03
N SER A 236 8.72 -7.51 -27.59
CA SER A 236 7.97 -6.27 -27.86
C SER A 236 7.63 -5.47 -26.60
N SER A 237 7.29 -6.16 -25.51
CA SER A 237 7.03 -5.53 -24.21
C SER A 237 8.30 -4.91 -23.62
N ILE A 238 9.44 -5.59 -23.76
CA ILE A 238 10.73 -5.08 -23.30
C ILE A 238 11.17 -3.84 -24.09
N GLU A 239 11.01 -3.85 -25.42
CA GLU A 239 11.34 -2.69 -26.26
C GLU A 239 10.50 -1.45 -25.91
N ILE A 240 9.25 -1.65 -25.48
CA ILE A 240 8.42 -0.57 -24.95
C ILE A 240 8.99 -0.08 -23.62
N LEU A 241 9.23 -0.97 -22.66
CA LEU A 241 9.74 -0.64 -21.33
C LEU A 241 11.12 0.04 -21.33
N GLU A 242 12.00 -0.33 -22.25
CA GLU A 242 13.34 0.28 -22.40
C GLU A 242 13.28 1.74 -22.89
N ARG A 243 12.20 2.11 -23.59
CA ARG A 243 11.99 3.48 -24.11
C ARG A 243 11.26 4.39 -23.13
N VAL A 244 10.72 3.84 -22.05
CA VAL A 244 9.96 4.59 -21.05
C VAL A 244 10.90 5.40 -20.18
N ARG A 245 10.66 6.71 -20.12
CA ARG A 245 11.33 7.61 -19.18
C ARG A 245 10.72 7.47 -17.80
N VAL A 246 11.61 7.27 -16.82
CA VAL A 246 11.24 7.16 -15.41
C VAL A 246 12.06 8.11 -14.55
N GLU A 247 11.42 8.67 -13.53
CA GLU A 247 12.04 9.52 -12.52
C GLU A 247 11.90 8.87 -11.15
N PRO A 248 13.00 8.45 -10.51
CA PRO A 248 12.98 7.99 -9.14
C PRO A 248 12.90 9.18 -8.18
N ASP A 249 11.88 9.20 -7.34
CA ASP A 249 11.69 10.20 -6.27
C ASP A 249 11.65 9.51 -4.91
N GLY A 250 12.83 9.18 -4.37
CA GLY A 250 12.97 8.51 -3.07
C GLY A 250 12.30 7.14 -3.01
N ARG A 251 11.05 7.06 -2.52
CA ARG A 251 10.25 5.82 -2.42
C ARG A 251 9.13 5.72 -3.47
N THR A 252 9.11 6.64 -4.42
CA THR A 252 8.19 6.65 -5.56
C THR A 252 8.95 6.55 -6.86
N LEU A 253 8.35 5.85 -7.83
CA LEU A 253 8.84 5.76 -9.20
C LEU A 253 7.79 6.40 -10.12
N CYS A 254 8.14 7.52 -10.73
CA CYS A 254 7.29 8.23 -11.67
C CYS A 254 7.58 7.77 -13.11
N ILE A 255 6.56 7.30 -13.81
CA ILE A 255 6.60 6.86 -15.19
C ILE A 255 6.01 7.97 -16.05
N LEU A 256 6.87 8.62 -16.81
CA LEU A 256 6.53 9.84 -17.53
C LEU A 256 5.83 9.57 -18.87
N ASP A 257 6.18 8.45 -19.51
CA ASP A 257 5.65 8.10 -20.83
C ASP A 257 4.43 7.16 -20.72
N PRO A 258 3.50 7.20 -21.69
CA PRO A 258 2.34 6.32 -21.70
C PRO A 258 2.78 4.87 -21.89
N VAL A 259 2.35 4.01 -20.97
CA VAL A 259 2.59 2.57 -20.99
C VAL A 259 1.25 1.84 -21.16
N PRO A 260 1.15 0.80 -22.02
CA PRO A 260 -0.03 -0.05 -22.12
C PRO A 260 -0.47 -0.62 -20.77
N GLU A 261 -1.77 -0.73 -20.55
CA GLU A 261 -2.35 -1.14 -19.25
C GLU A 261 -1.80 -2.48 -18.74
N SER A 262 -1.58 -3.44 -19.64
CA SER A 262 -0.97 -4.74 -19.30
C SER A 262 0.43 -4.59 -18.69
N LEU A 263 1.25 -3.68 -19.22
CA LEU A 263 2.59 -3.41 -18.71
C LEU A 263 2.54 -2.58 -17.43
N ARG A 264 1.55 -1.69 -17.27
CA ARG A 264 1.35 -0.95 -16.01
C ARG A 264 1.10 -1.88 -14.83
N MET A 265 0.26 -2.90 -15.02
CA MET A 265 0.00 -3.91 -14.00
C MET A 265 1.26 -4.67 -13.60
N ILE A 266 2.08 -5.07 -14.59
CA ILE A 266 3.31 -5.82 -14.35
C ILE A 266 4.33 -4.96 -13.59
N ILE A 267 4.48 -3.70 -13.98
CA ILE A 267 5.35 -2.74 -13.29
C ILE A 267 4.88 -2.56 -11.85
N ALA A 268 3.60 -2.25 -11.63
CA ALA A 268 3.04 -2.04 -10.30
C ALA A 268 3.30 -3.27 -9.42
N LYS A 269 2.98 -4.47 -9.92
CA LYS A 269 3.19 -5.72 -9.21
C LYS A 269 4.65 -5.91 -8.77
N TYR A 270 5.61 -5.67 -9.67
CA TYR A 270 7.03 -5.83 -9.32
C TYR A 270 7.45 -4.91 -8.17
N PHE A 271 7.12 -3.62 -8.28
CA PHE A 271 7.54 -2.63 -7.29
C PHE A 271 6.75 -2.73 -5.97
N THR A 272 5.55 -3.33 -5.95
CA THR A 272 4.75 -3.50 -4.72
C THR A 272 4.85 -4.86 -4.05
N GLU A 273 5.00 -5.94 -4.81
CA GLU A 273 4.92 -7.32 -4.29
C GLU A 273 6.27 -8.05 -4.30
N GLU A 274 7.09 -7.82 -5.32
CA GLU A 274 8.31 -8.58 -5.56
C GLU A 274 9.51 -8.00 -4.78
N ILE A 275 9.62 -6.68 -4.70
CA ILE A 275 10.71 -6.01 -3.96
C ILE A 275 10.33 -5.57 -2.55
N ARG A 276 11.32 -5.50 -1.65
CA ARG A 276 11.16 -4.94 -0.30
C ARG A 276 12.26 -3.92 0.03
N PRO A 277 11.92 -2.73 0.54
CA PRO A 277 10.58 -2.20 0.81
C PRO A 277 9.79 -1.89 -0.48
N PRO A 278 8.45 -1.94 -0.46
CA PRO A 278 7.65 -1.68 -1.65
C PRO A 278 7.82 -0.22 -2.10
N ILE A 279 7.99 -0.05 -3.40
CA ILE A 279 8.09 1.24 -4.08
C ILE A 279 6.76 1.51 -4.77
N LEU A 280 6.28 2.74 -4.60
CA LEU A 280 5.03 3.17 -5.18
C LEU A 280 5.26 3.66 -6.62
N VAL A 281 4.48 3.15 -7.57
CA VAL A 281 4.61 3.51 -8.99
C VAL A 281 3.49 4.49 -9.40
N ILE A 282 3.87 5.56 -10.09
CA ILE A 282 3.02 6.68 -10.49
C ILE A 282 3.05 6.79 -12.01
N PHE A 283 1.91 6.69 -12.70
CA PHE A 283 1.83 6.84 -14.16
C PHE A 283 1.35 8.24 -14.54
N SER A 284 2.07 8.92 -15.43
CA SER A 284 1.66 10.26 -15.92
C SER A 284 0.44 10.16 -16.84
N ALA A 285 -0.52 11.07 -16.66
CA ALA A 285 -1.82 11.07 -17.37
C ALA A 285 -1.78 11.72 -18.77
N LYS A 286 -0.64 11.71 -19.46
CA LYS A 286 -0.55 12.33 -20.79
C LYS A 286 -0.94 11.33 -21.90
N THR A 287 -2.19 11.50 -22.35
CA THR A 287 -2.69 11.20 -23.71
C THR A 287 -3.07 9.74 -24.02
N GLU A 288 -4.31 9.38 -23.71
CA GLU A 288 -5.09 8.47 -24.57
C GLU A 288 -6.01 9.33 -25.46
N GLU A 289 -5.44 9.97 -26.49
CA GLU A 289 -6.22 10.46 -27.62
C GLU A 289 -6.04 9.50 -28.81
N ASN A 290 -7.19 9.15 -29.41
CA ASN A 290 -7.38 8.58 -30.74
C ASN A 290 -7.33 7.05 -30.90
N ARG A 291 -8.47 6.41 -30.60
CA ARG A 291 -8.95 5.31 -31.47
C ARG A 291 -10.47 5.26 -31.60
N THR A 292 -11.05 6.32 -32.11
CA THR A 292 -12.34 6.25 -32.82
C THR A 292 -12.19 6.99 -34.14
N THR A 293 -11.59 6.33 -35.12
CA THR A 293 -11.72 6.72 -36.52
C THR A 293 -13.19 6.62 -36.89
N SER A 294 -13.79 7.79 -37.10
CA SER A 294 -15.10 7.95 -37.71
C SER A 294 -15.05 7.40 -39.14
N THR A 295 -15.84 6.39 -39.44
CA THR A 295 -16.17 6.02 -40.82
C THR A 295 -17.64 6.38 -41.04
N LYS A 296 -17.87 7.54 -41.66
CA LYS A 296 -19.10 7.83 -42.37
C LYS A 296 -18.87 7.53 -43.84
N TYR A 297 -19.60 6.59 -44.39
CA TYR A 297 -20.27 6.67 -45.69
C TYR A 297 -21.48 5.73 -45.66
#